data_AF-A0A535E5V3-F1
#
_entry.id   AF-A0A535E5V3-F1
#
_cell.length_a   1.000
_cell.length_b   1.000
_cell.length_c   1.000
_cell.angle_alpha   90.00
_cell.angle_beta   90.00
_cell.angle_gamma   90.00
#
_symmetry.space_group_name_H-M   'P 1'
#
loop_
_entity.id
_entity.type
_entity.pdbx_description
1 polymer ?
#
loop_
_entity_poly.entity_id
_entity_poly.type
_entity_poly.pdbx_seq_one_letter_code
_entity_poly.pdbx_strand_id
1 'polypeptide(L)' 'MGSSVLATFHQPTRDWFESSFAAPTRAQDLAWPAIASGESTLVLAPTGSGKTLAAFLSAI' A
#
# COMPACT_ATOMS: atom_id res chain seq x y z
N MET A 1 13.63 9.32 10.04
CA MET A 1 12.25 9.78 9.76
C MET A 1 11.88 9.18 8.42
N GLY A 2 11.41 7.93 8.42
CA GLY A 2 11.07 7.24 7.18
C GLY A 2 9.85 7.91 6.56
N SER A 3 9.92 8.27 5.28
CA SER A 3 8.73 8.65 4.54
C SER A 3 7.75 7.49 4.66
N SER A 4 6.59 7.72 5.26
CA SER A 4 5.50 6.76 5.30
C SER A 4 5.29 6.22 3.88
N VAL A 5 5.19 4.90 3.69
CA VAL A 5 4.89 4.32 2.36
C VAL A 5 3.64 4.96 1.75
N LEU A 6 2.73 5.47 2.60
CA LEU A 6 1.55 6.21 2.18
C LEU A 6 1.88 7.46 1.35
N ALA A 7 3.10 8.01 1.44
CA ALA A 7 3.55 9.14 0.65
C ALA A 7 3.52 8.87 -0.87
N THR A 8 3.47 7.60 -1.31
CA THR A 8 3.26 7.24 -2.71
C THR A 8 1.86 7.56 -3.22
N PHE A 9 0.89 7.80 -2.32
CA PHE A 9 -0.50 8.13 -2.66
C PHE A 9 -0.78 9.63 -2.54
N HIS A 10 -1.80 10.08 -3.27
CA HIS A 10 -2.39 11.40 -3.10
C HIS A 10 -2.99 11.59 -1.70
N GLN A 11 -3.02 12.84 -1.23
CA GLN A 11 -3.46 13.19 0.13
C GLN A 11 -4.82 12.59 0.52
N PRO A 12 -5.88 12.64 -0.31
CA PRO A 12 -7.19 12.07 0.07
C PRO A 12 -7.12 10.58 0.37
N THR A 13 -6.34 9.82 -0.40
CA THR A 13 -6.14 8.39 -0.21
C THR A 13 -5.37 8.10 1.09
N ARG A 14 -4.39 8.96 1.44
CA ARG A 14 -3.67 8.88 2.72
C ARG A 14 -4.61 9.09 3.91
N ASP A 15 -5.38 10.17 3.89
CA ASP A 15 -6.30 10.53 4.98
C ASP A 15 -7.36 9.43 5.20
N TRP A 16 -7.89 8.90 4.10
CA TRP A 16 -8.79 7.76 4.16
C TRP A 16 -8.13 6.52 4.77
N PHE A 17 -6.90 6.20 4.37
CA PHE A 17 -6.18 5.04 4.90
C PHE A 17 -5.94 5.18 6.40
N GLU A 18 -5.41 6.33 6.84
CA GLU A 18 -5.06 6.60 8.24
C GLU A 18 -6.30 6.67 9.16
N SER A 19 -7.46 7.07 8.64
CA SER A 19 -8.73 7.01 9.39
C SER A 19 -9.33 5.61 9.46
N SER A 20 -8.97 4.72 8.53
CA SER A 20 -9.55 3.37 8.41
C SER A 20 -8.67 2.29 9.06
N PHE A 21 -7.36 2.49 9.11
CA PHE A 21 -6.39 1.48 9.53
C PHE A 21 -5.29 2.09 10.41
N ALA A 22 -4.79 1.29 11.37
CA ALA A 22 -3.72 1.75 12.26
C ALA A 22 -2.37 1.91 11.54
N ALA A 23 -2.06 1.04 10.57
CA ALA A 23 -0.84 1.06 9.78
C ALA A 23 -0.97 0.15 8.54
N PRO A 24 -0.13 0.36 7.50
CA PRO A 24 0.04 -0.61 6.42
C PRO A 24 0.46 -1.98 6.93
N THR A 25 0.02 -3.03 6.21
CA THR A 25 0.57 -4.38 6.43
C THR A 25 1.94 -4.50 5.78
N ARG A 26 2.76 -5.47 6.21
CA ARG A 26 4.04 -5.76 5.54
C ARG A 26 3.89 -6.07 4.05
N ALA A 27 2.77 -6.66 3.61
CA ALA A 27 2.54 -6.92 2.20
C ALA A 27 2.31 -5.63 1.40
N GLN A 28 1.65 -4.65 2.01
CA GLN A 28 1.41 -3.33 1.41
C GLN A 28 2.69 -2.49 1.39
N ASP A 29 3.44 -2.46 2.49
CA ASP A 29 4.73 -1.76 2.60
C ASP A 29 5.72 -2.17 1.50
N LEU A 30 5.74 -3.46 1.16
CA LEU A 30 6.64 -4.00 0.14
C LEU A 30 6.08 -3.83 -1.28
N ALA A 31 4.75 -3.89 -1.46
CA ALA A 31 4.13 -3.86 -2.78
C ALA A 31 4.05 -2.43 -3.35
N TRP A 32 3.62 -1.45 -2.55
CA TRP A 32 3.30 -0.12 -3.08
C TRP A 32 4.50 0.63 -3.69
N PRO A 33 5.73 0.58 -3.14
CA PRO A 33 6.87 1.20 -3.80
C PRO A 33 7.17 0.60 -5.19
N ALA A 34 7.08 -0.74 -5.31
CA ALA A 34 7.32 -1.44 -6.58
C ALA A 34 6.20 -1.18 -7.61
N ILE A 35 4.95 -1.12 -7.17
CA ILE A 35 3.84 -0.79 -8.06
C ILE A 35 3.93 0.70 -8.49
N ALA A 36 4.26 1.60 -7.57
CA ALA A 36 4.41 3.03 -7.86
C ALA A 36 5.56 3.35 -8.81
N SER A 37 6.62 2.52 -8.88
CA SER A 37 7.68 2.65 -9.88
C SER A 37 7.28 2.11 -11.27
N GLY A 38 6.06 1.59 -11.43
CA GLY A 38 5.55 1.03 -12.68
C GLY A 38 5.97 -0.41 -12.94
N GLU A 39 6.50 -1.13 -11.94
CA GLU A 39 6.94 -2.52 -12.10
C GLU A 39 5.78 -3.52 -11.96
N SER A 40 5.82 -4.58 -12.77
CA SER A 40 4.93 -5.74 -12.59
C SER A 40 5.28 -6.44 -11.27
N THR A 41 4.33 -6.45 -10.33
CA THR A 41 4.59 -6.89 -8.95
C THR A 41 3.80 -8.15 -8.60
N LEU A 42 4.49 -9.22 -8.17
CA LEU A 42 3.88 -10.43 -7.62
C LEU A 42 3.94 -10.41 -6.09
N VAL A 43 2.77 -10.31 -5.43
CA VAL A 43 2.68 -10.29 -3.97
C VAL A 43 2.36 -11.69 -3.42
N LEU A 44 3.37 -12.38 -2.89
CA LEU A 44 3.21 -13.65 -2.17
C LEU A 44 3.15 -13.40 -0.66
N ALA A 45 1.95 -13.49 -0.08
CA ALA A 45 1.73 -13.37 1.35
C ALA A 45 0.53 -14.23 1.81
N PRO A 46 0.45 -14.59 3.11
CA PRO A 46 -0.69 -15.34 3.66
C PRO A 46 -2.06 -14.68 3.43
N THR A 47 -3.13 -15.42 3.71
CA THR A 47 -4.48 -14.84 3.83
C THR A 47 -4.50 -13.82 4.98
N GLY A 48 -5.37 -12.81 4.89
CA GLY A 48 -5.43 -11.73 5.88
C GLY A 48 -4.30 -10.69 5.81
N SER A 49 -3.29 -10.84 4.94
CA SER A 49 -2.19 -9.86 4.83
C SER A 49 -2.53 -8.57 4.06
N GLY A 50 -3.80 -8.35 3.68
CA GLY A 50 -4.21 -7.12 2.99
C GLY A 50 -3.80 -7.01 1.52
N LYS A 51 -3.50 -8.14 0.84
CA LYS A 51 -3.08 -8.17 -0.59
C LYS A 51 -4.08 -7.50 -1.54
N THR A 52 -5.37 -7.59 -1.27
CA THR A 52 -6.41 -6.93 -2.09
C THR A 52 -6.21 -5.42 -2.07
N LEU A 53 -6.10 -4.82 -0.89
CA LEU A 53 -5.86 -3.39 -0.78
C LEU A 53 -4.47 -3.00 -1.32
N ALA A 54 -3.47 -3.88 -1.18
CA ALA A 54 -2.15 -3.67 -1.75
C ALA A 54 -2.21 -3.48 -3.28
N ALA A 55 -2.98 -4.30 -3.99
CA ALA A 55 -3.09 -4.25 -5.45
C ALA A 55 -4.08 -3.20 -5.99
N PHE A 56 -5.22 -3.00 -5.31
CA PHE A 56 -6.27 -2.12 -5.81
C PHE A 56 -6.07 -0.65 -5.44
N LEU A 57 -5.55 -0.36 -4.24
CA LEU A 57 -5.36 1.02 -3.82
C LEU A 57 -4.32 1.74 -4.68
N SER A 58 -3.32 1.02 -5.20
CA SER A 58 -2.29 1.54 -6.10
C SER A 58 -2.79 1.95 -7.48
N ALA A 59 -4.04 1.64 -7.84
CA ALA A 59 -4.65 2.00 -9.12
C ALA A 59 -5.66 3.15 -9.01
N ILE A 60 -5.88 3.68 -7.79
CA ILE A 60 -6.79 4.80 -7.48
C ILE A 60 -5.98 6.07 -7.28
#